data_AF-A0A432FCA0-F1
#
_entry.id   AF-A0A432FCA0-F1
#
_cell.length_a   1.000
_cell.length_b   1.000
_cell.length_c   1.000
_cell.angle_alpha   90.00
_cell.angle_beta   90.00
_cell.angle_gamma   90.00
#
_symmetry.space_group_name_H-M   'P 1'
#
loop_
_entity.id
_entity.type
_entity.pdbx_description
1 polymer ?
#
loop_
_entity_poly.entity_id
_entity_poly.type
_entity_poly.pdbx_seq_one_letter_code
_entity_poly.pdbx_strand_id
1 'polypeptide(L)'
;MESITDIAFVNGKVIVAGLSNEEFSSTLRIIPFPFEGSQKGTGVRIFHGAHGRYETSSPIRTFVSYDIEGDPHILAAYTCTPLVKIPMTELKPGSNAKGETIAELGNRNRPIDMIVYKKDGKEYLLMANSSRGVMKITTEKLGNYKGITEKVSGGGTKGLPYETVSDWTKVYQLAELDSQHALVVRGTDGDSLNLEAVRLP
;
A
#
# COMPACT_ATOMS: atom_id res chain seq x y z
N MET A 1 -12.16 12.32 8.54
CA MET A 1 -10.78 11.77 8.58
C MET A 1 -10.91 10.37 9.15
N GLU A 2 -10.38 9.36 8.46
CA GLU A 2 -10.47 7.95 8.90
C GLU A 2 -9.40 7.69 9.96
N SER A 3 -9.77 7.12 11.10
CA SER A 3 -8.81 6.77 12.16
C SER A 3 -8.04 5.50 11.85
N ILE A 4 -8.68 4.56 11.14
CA ILE A 4 -8.09 3.33 10.61
C ILE A 4 -8.28 3.37 9.10
N THR A 5 -7.21 3.18 8.35
CA THR A 5 -7.23 3.24 6.89
C THR A 5 -7.12 1.87 6.25
N ASP A 6 -6.46 0.90 6.91
CA ASP A 6 -6.38 -0.48 6.42
C ASP A 6 -6.04 -1.45 7.55
N ILE A 7 -6.38 -2.73 7.36
CA ILE A 7 -6.16 -3.82 8.32
C ILE A 7 -5.87 -5.13 7.60
N ALA A 8 -4.88 -5.88 8.08
CA ALA A 8 -4.56 -7.20 7.54
C ALA A 8 -4.17 -8.18 8.66
N PHE A 9 -4.48 -9.46 8.47
CA PHE A 9 -4.00 -10.54 9.32
C PHE A 9 -2.83 -11.26 8.65
N VAL A 10 -1.66 -11.24 9.28
CA VAL A 10 -0.41 -11.76 8.73
C VAL A 10 0.32 -12.54 9.82
N ASN A 11 0.52 -13.85 9.60
CA ASN A 11 1.35 -14.71 10.46
C ASN A 11 1.04 -14.58 11.97
N GLY A 12 -0.24 -14.69 12.34
CA GLY A 12 -0.68 -14.61 13.74
C GLY A 12 -0.70 -13.20 14.33
N LYS A 13 -0.62 -12.15 13.48
CA LYS A 13 -0.67 -10.75 13.90
C LYS A 13 -1.70 -9.99 13.09
N VAL A 14 -2.42 -9.09 13.75
CA VAL A 14 -3.26 -8.08 13.10
C VAL A 14 -2.42 -6.81 12.94
N ILE A 15 -2.29 -6.37 11.70
CA ILE A 15 -1.59 -5.14 11.33
C ILE A 15 -2.64 -4.09 11.04
N VAL A 16 -2.54 -2.92 11.68
CA VAL A 16 -3.50 -1.83 11.51
C VAL A 16 -2.75 -0.57 11.08
N ALA A 17 -3.11 -0.04 9.91
CA ALA A 17 -2.72 1.29 9.47
C ALA A 17 -3.74 2.31 9.96
N GLY A 18 -3.25 3.43 10.50
CA GLY A 18 -4.14 4.46 11.01
C GLY A 18 -3.46 5.76 11.34
N LEU A 19 -4.28 6.76 11.63
CA LEU A 19 -3.83 8.09 11.98
C LEU A 19 -3.79 8.27 13.51
N SER A 20 -2.73 8.90 14.01
CA SER A 20 -2.56 9.27 15.42
C SER A 20 -2.54 10.79 15.60
N ASN A 21 -2.81 11.26 16.82
CA ASN A 21 -2.71 12.68 17.20
C ASN A 21 -1.31 13.06 17.73
N GLU A 22 -0.32 12.18 17.58
CA GLU A 22 1.06 12.42 18.01
C GLU A 22 1.88 13.07 16.88
N GLU A 23 3.15 13.42 17.14
CA GLU A 23 4.08 14.00 16.15
C GLU A 23 4.21 13.15 14.88
N PHE A 24 4.03 11.83 15.03
CA PHE A 24 3.86 10.89 13.92
C PHE A 24 2.40 10.56 13.73
N SER A 25 1.73 11.27 12.82
CA SER A 25 0.33 10.98 12.56
C SER A 25 0.13 9.73 11.72
N SER A 26 1.09 9.31 10.88
CA SER A 26 1.03 8.01 10.19
C SER A 26 1.59 6.89 11.05
N THR A 27 0.75 5.92 11.43
CA THR A 27 1.12 4.83 12.34
C THR A 27 0.75 3.46 11.82
N LEU A 28 1.59 2.47 12.14
CA LEU A 28 1.28 1.05 12.03
C LEU A 28 1.22 0.45 13.44
N ARG A 29 0.22 -0.40 13.71
CA ARG A 29 0.16 -1.20 14.94
C ARG A 29 0.29 -2.67 14.56
N ILE A 30 1.15 -3.38 15.26
CA ILE A 30 1.32 -4.83 15.13
C ILE A 30 0.78 -5.46 16.41
N ILE A 31 -0.37 -6.13 16.30
CA ILE A 31 -1.08 -6.68 17.44
C ILE A 31 -1.03 -8.21 17.33
N PRO A 32 -0.47 -8.94 18.32
CA PRO A 32 -0.50 -10.40 18.30
C PRO A 32 -1.94 -10.92 18.36
N PHE A 33 -2.18 -12.08 17.77
CA PHE A 33 -3.43 -12.82 17.86
C PHE A 33 -3.17 -14.25 18.37
N PRO A 34 -3.93 -14.75 19.37
CA PRO A 34 -5.01 -14.08 20.10
C PRO A 34 -4.58 -12.78 20.79
N PHE A 35 -5.52 -11.84 20.98
CA PHE A 35 -5.19 -10.50 21.45
C PHE A 35 -4.70 -10.50 22.90
N GLU A 36 -3.55 -9.87 23.13
CA GLU A 36 -2.93 -9.73 24.44
C GLU A 36 -2.56 -8.27 24.73
N GLY A 37 -3.21 -7.68 25.74
CA GLY A 37 -2.95 -6.31 26.19
C GLY A 37 -3.22 -5.24 25.13
N SER A 38 -2.63 -4.07 25.32
CA SER A 38 -2.62 -2.99 24.34
C SER A 38 -1.21 -2.78 23.80
N GLN A 39 -1.10 -2.58 22.49
CA GLN A 39 0.17 -2.31 21.83
C GLN A 39 0.23 -0.84 21.41
N LYS A 40 1.35 -0.19 21.70
CA LYS A 40 1.65 1.13 21.13
C LYS A 40 1.84 1.00 19.61
N GLY A 41 1.53 2.06 18.88
CA GLY A 41 1.86 2.13 17.46
C GLY A 41 3.35 2.36 17.23
N THR A 42 3.79 2.09 16.00
CA THR A 42 5.05 2.54 15.44
C THR A 42 4.77 3.73 14.53
N GLY A 43 5.42 4.86 14.79
CA GLY A 43 5.37 6.02 13.89
C GLY A 43 6.17 5.73 12.62
N VAL A 44 5.65 6.10 11.45
CA VAL A 44 6.37 5.89 10.18
C VAL A 44 6.70 7.23 9.54
N ARG A 45 7.98 7.45 9.25
CA ARG A 45 8.43 8.56 8.39
C ARG A 45 8.84 8.04 7.01
N ILE A 46 8.49 8.79 5.97
CA ILE A 46 8.82 8.46 4.58
C ILE A 46 9.36 9.69 3.87
N PHE A 47 10.12 9.52 2.79
CA PHE A 47 10.45 10.63 1.90
C PHE A 47 9.32 10.83 0.91
N HIS A 48 8.71 12.00 0.92
CA HIS A 48 7.60 12.32 0.06
C HIS A 48 8.11 13.06 -1.17
N GLY A 49 8.27 12.37 -2.29
CA GLY A 49 8.88 12.86 -3.52
C GLY A 49 8.18 14.10 -4.06
N ALA A 50 6.84 14.15 -4.05
CA ALA A 50 6.08 15.33 -4.45
C ALA A 50 6.45 16.60 -3.65
N HIS A 51 6.76 16.43 -2.37
CA HIS A 51 7.09 17.53 -1.45
C HIS A 51 8.60 17.75 -1.31
N GLY A 52 9.42 16.78 -1.70
CA GLY A 52 10.89 16.82 -1.64
C GLY A 52 11.45 16.79 -0.21
N ARG A 53 10.76 16.15 0.74
CA ARG A 53 11.18 16.09 2.15
C ARG A 53 10.66 14.84 2.85
N TYR A 54 11.23 14.53 4.02
CA TYR A 54 10.66 13.52 4.89
C TYR A 54 9.40 14.04 5.60
N GLU A 55 8.40 13.18 5.73
CA GLU A 55 7.13 13.49 6.38
C GLU A 55 6.67 12.34 7.27
N THR A 56 6.01 12.70 8.37
CA THR A 56 5.40 11.78 9.33
C THR A 56 3.88 11.77 9.24
N SER A 57 3.30 12.69 8.46
CA SER A 57 1.87 13.00 8.50
C SER A 57 1.04 12.51 7.33
N SER A 58 1.68 11.90 6.33
CA SER A 58 0.99 11.33 5.18
C SER A 58 0.31 10.00 5.57
N PRO A 59 -1.01 9.85 5.41
CA PRO A 59 -1.69 8.60 5.74
C PRO A 59 -1.31 7.49 4.77
N ILE A 60 -0.97 6.32 5.32
CA ILE A 60 -1.10 5.04 4.61
C ILE A 60 -2.57 4.87 4.25
N ARG A 61 -2.86 4.54 2.99
CA ARG A 61 -4.21 4.31 2.47
C ARG A 61 -4.55 2.83 2.39
N THR A 62 -3.59 2.03 1.97
CA THR A 62 -3.69 0.58 1.90
C THR A 62 -2.29 -0.02 1.93
N PHE A 63 -2.17 -1.25 2.37
CA PHE A 63 -0.91 -1.97 2.40
C PHE A 63 -1.09 -3.47 2.18
N VAL A 64 0.01 -4.13 1.82
CA VAL A 64 0.12 -5.59 1.84
C VAL A 64 1.39 -6.01 2.57
N SER A 65 1.39 -7.21 3.14
CA SER A 65 2.64 -7.86 3.55
C SER A 65 3.28 -8.53 2.34
N TYR A 66 4.60 -8.39 2.21
CA TYR A 66 5.36 -9.00 1.14
C TYR A 66 6.74 -9.40 1.64
N ASP A 67 7.21 -10.59 1.25
CA ASP A 67 8.54 -11.07 1.58
C ASP A 67 9.54 -10.62 0.51
N ILE A 68 10.57 -9.88 0.90
CA ILE A 68 11.65 -9.44 0.01
C ILE A 68 12.89 -10.23 0.37
N GLU A 69 13.19 -11.26 -0.43
CA GLU A 69 14.42 -12.07 -0.29
C GLU A 69 14.57 -12.71 1.12
N GLY A 70 13.46 -13.12 1.73
CA GLY A 70 13.39 -13.71 3.08
C GLY A 70 13.19 -12.69 4.20
N ASP A 71 13.12 -11.39 3.89
CA ASP A 71 12.85 -10.33 4.86
C ASP A 71 11.40 -9.84 4.75
N PRO A 72 10.55 -10.02 5.79
CA PRO A 72 9.16 -9.61 5.76
C PRO A 72 9.03 -8.08 5.79
N HIS A 73 8.32 -7.54 4.80
CA HIS A 73 8.07 -6.11 4.64
C HIS A 73 6.57 -5.81 4.58
N ILE A 74 6.22 -4.57 4.93
CA ILE A 74 4.97 -3.93 4.54
C ILE A 74 5.23 -3.08 3.31
N LEU A 75 4.45 -3.30 2.26
CA LEU A 75 4.37 -2.41 1.11
C LEU A 75 3.14 -1.54 1.28
N ALA A 76 3.37 -0.26 1.58
CA ALA A 76 2.33 0.69 1.93
C ALA A 76 2.20 1.77 0.85
N ALA A 77 0.96 2.02 0.41
CA ALA A 77 0.63 3.10 -0.51
C ALA A 77 -0.02 4.26 0.25
N TYR A 78 0.42 5.48 -0.05
CA TYR A 78 0.03 6.68 0.69
C TYR A 78 -0.87 7.61 -0.13
N THR A 79 -1.54 8.57 0.53
CA THR A 79 -2.53 9.45 -0.11
C THR A 79 -2.00 10.25 -1.32
N CYS A 80 -0.77 10.74 -1.27
CA CYS A 80 -0.13 11.44 -2.39
C CYS A 80 0.68 10.50 -3.29
N THR A 81 0.44 9.19 -3.15
CA THR A 81 0.90 8.10 -4.01
C THR A 81 2.37 7.66 -3.93
N PRO A 82 3.15 7.92 -2.86
CA PRO A 82 4.35 7.14 -2.66
C PRO A 82 3.98 5.69 -2.36
N LEU A 83 4.70 4.75 -2.98
CA LEU A 83 4.75 3.35 -2.61
C LEU A 83 6.02 3.13 -1.80
N VAL A 84 5.87 2.59 -0.59
CA VAL A 84 6.93 2.54 0.41
C VAL A 84 7.09 1.11 0.90
N LYS A 85 8.34 0.63 1.00
CA LYS A 85 8.66 -0.60 1.72
C LYS A 85 9.11 -0.28 3.14
N ILE A 86 8.60 -1.03 4.11
CA ILE A 86 8.88 -0.87 5.54
C ILE A 86 9.22 -2.25 6.11
N PRO A 87 10.44 -2.50 6.60
CA PRO A 87 10.78 -3.78 7.21
C PRO A 87 9.89 -4.03 8.43
N MET A 88 9.27 -5.21 8.53
CA MET A 88 8.42 -5.55 9.67
C MET A 88 9.21 -5.62 10.99
N THR A 89 10.52 -5.87 10.89
CA THR A 89 11.47 -5.86 12.02
C THR A 89 11.61 -4.50 12.69
N GLU A 90 11.32 -3.40 11.98
CA GLU A 90 11.34 -2.02 12.50
C GLU A 90 10.01 -1.61 13.16
N LEU A 91 8.94 -2.39 12.97
CA LEU A 91 7.59 -2.12 13.50
C LEU A 91 7.45 -2.56 14.96
N LYS A 92 8.20 -1.90 15.84
CA LYS A 92 8.22 -2.16 17.29
C LYS A 92 7.28 -1.20 18.03
N PRO A 93 6.53 -1.65 19.05
CA PRO A 93 5.65 -0.77 19.81
C PRO A 93 6.37 0.45 20.39
N GLY A 94 5.89 1.65 20.07
CA GLY A 94 6.43 2.91 20.58
C GLY A 94 7.73 3.38 19.91
N SER A 95 8.20 2.70 18.85
CA SER A 95 9.35 3.15 18.04
C SER A 95 8.91 4.03 16.87
N ASN A 96 9.91 4.58 16.17
CA ASN A 96 9.74 5.23 14.88
C ASN A 96 10.51 4.45 13.81
N ALA A 97 9.81 4.04 12.75
CA ALA A 97 10.38 3.39 11.58
C ALA A 97 10.60 4.40 10.45
N LYS A 98 11.64 4.16 9.64
CA LYS A 98 11.88 4.89 8.40
C LYS A 98 11.49 3.99 7.22
N GLY A 99 10.44 4.35 6.51
CA GLY A 99 10.08 3.68 5.27
C GLY A 99 10.92 4.17 4.09
N GLU A 100 11.15 3.28 3.14
CA GLU A 100 11.84 3.59 1.89
C GLU A 100 10.83 3.77 0.76
N THR A 101 10.70 5.00 0.26
CA THR A 101 9.84 5.32 -0.88
C THR A 101 10.46 4.75 -2.16
N ILE A 102 9.91 3.65 -2.67
CA ILE A 102 10.42 2.93 -3.83
C ILE A 102 9.71 3.31 -5.13
N ALA A 103 8.58 4.00 -5.04
CA ALA A 103 7.90 4.58 -6.19
C ALA A 103 7.16 5.87 -5.82
N GLU A 104 7.07 6.78 -6.78
CA GLU A 104 6.09 7.86 -6.84
C GLU A 104 5.15 7.56 -8.01
N LEU A 105 3.86 7.35 -7.75
CA LEU A 105 2.90 6.84 -8.74
C LEU A 105 2.08 7.95 -9.41
N GLY A 106 2.61 9.18 -9.40
CA GLY A 106 2.06 10.34 -10.08
C GLY A 106 0.99 11.07 -9.26
N ASN A 107 0.69 12.33 -9.58
CA ASN A 107 -0.25 13.11 -8.78
C ASN A 107 -1.74 12.82 -9.10
N ARG A 108 -2.62 13.51 -8.36
CA ARG A 108 -4.09 13.61 -8.58
C ARG A 108 -4.82 12.27 -8.57
N ASN A 109 -4.30 11.30 -7.82
CA ASN A 109 -4.87 9.99 -7.67
C ASN A 109 -4.66 9.52 -6.23
N ARG A 110 -5.39 8.48 -5.82
CA ARG A 110 -5.43 8.02 -4.44
C ARG A 110 -5.50 6.50 -4.44
N PRO A 111 -4.54 5.80 -3.82
CA PRO A 111 -4.64 4.37 -3.58
C PRO A 111 -5.90 4.07 -2.76
N ILE A 112 -6.60 2.99 -3.14
CA ILE A 112 -7.84 2.57 -2.49
C ILE A 112 -7.66 1.22 -1.81
N ASP A 113 -7.13 0.24 -2.55
CA ASP A 113 -6.94 -1.13 -2.06
C ASP A 113 -5.77 -1.80 -2.80
N MET A 114 -5.18 -2.83 -2.19
CA MET A 114 -4.02 -3.54 -2.73
C MET A 114 -4.10 -5.04 -2.47
N ILE A 115 -3.72 -5.82 -3.47
CA ILE A 115 -3.45 -7.26 -3.32
C ILE A 115 -2.11 -7.63 -3.96
N VAL A 116 -1.52 -8.72 -3.47
CA VAL A 116 -0.46 -9.44 -4.18
C VAL A 116 -1.14 -10.59 -4.91
N TYR A 117 -0.76 -10.87 -6.15
CA TYR A 117 -1.19 -12.09 -6.85
C TYR A 117 -0.05 -12.68 -7.66
N LYS A 118 -0.17 -13.96 -7.97
CA LYS A 118 0.77 -14.69 -8.81
C LYS A 118 0.13 -15.09 -10.14
N LYS A 119 0.81 -14.81 -11.24
CA LYS A 119 0.40 -15.22 -12.59
C LYS A 119 1.62 -15.54 -13.43
N ASP A 120 1.57 -16.65 -14.17
CA ASP A 120 2.65 -17.12 -15.04
C ASP A 120 4.02 -17.21 -14.34
N GLY A 121 4.01 -17.64 -13.08
CA GLY A 121 5.21 -17.79 -12.26
C GLY A 121 5.77 -16.47 -11.69
N LYS A 122 5.15 -15.33 -12.00
CA LYS A 122 5.56 -14.00 -11.52
C LYS A 122 4.55 -13.44 -10.53
N GLU A 123 5.04 -12.68 -9.57
CA GLU A 123 4.21 -11.96 -8.61
C GLU A 123 4.07 -10.49 -9.01
N TYR A 124 2.92 -9.93 -8.67
CA TYR A 124 2.56 -8.56 -8.97
C TYR A 124 1.79 -7.97 -7.80
N LEU A 125 1.93 -6.66 -7.63
CA LEU A 125 1.03 -5.87 -6.81
C LEU A 125 -0.06 -5.31 -7.71
N LEU A 126 -1.30 -5.50 -7.32
CA LEU A 126 -2.44 -4.87 -7.97
C LEU A 126 -3.00 -3.81 -7.03
N MET A 127 -3.08 -2.57 -7.48
CA MET A 127 -3.53 -1.44 -6.67
C MET A 127 -4.74 -0.76 -7.32
N ALA A 128 -5.88 -0.81 -6.63
CA ALA A 128 -7.04 -0.01 -6.99
C ALA A 128 -6.78 1.47 -6.70
N ASN A 129 -7.25 2.34 -7.59
CA ASN A 129 -6.92 3.76 -7.55
C ASN A 129 -8.08 4.64 -8.05
N SER A 130 -8.22 5.83 -7.49
CA SER A 130 -9.35 6.74 -7.75
C SER A 130 -9.44 7.31 -9.16
N SER A 131 -8.32 7.50 -9.88
CA SER A 131 -8.33 8.27 -11.14
C SER A 131 -7.34 7.80 -12.21
N ARG A 132 -6.57 6.73 -11.96
CA ARG A 132 -5.57 6.20 -12.90
C ARG A 132 -5.85 4.75 -13.34
N GLY A 133 -7.08 4.28 -13.13
CA GLY A 133 -7.42 2.87 -13.25
C GLY A 133 -6.69 2.03 -12.20
N VAL A 134 -6.83 0.71 -12.30
CA VAL A 134 -6.05 -0.21 -11.47
C VAL A 134 -4.61 -0.24 -11.98
N MET A 135 -3.64 -0.17 -11.06
CA MET A 135 -2.21 -0.23 -11.37
C MET A 135 -1.69 -1.65 -11.13
N LYS A 136 -1.11 -2.28 -12.15
CA LYS A 136 -0.34 -3.52 -12.07
C LYS A 136 1.14 -3.15 -11.92
N ILE A 137 1.70 -3.39 -10.75
CA ILE A 137 3.06 -3.02 -10.37
C ILE A 137 3.88 -4.32 -10.25
N THR A 138 5.05 -4.37 -10.88
CA THR A 138 5.94 -5.54 -10.78
C THR A 138 6.56 -5.65 -9.38
N THR A 139 6.77 -6.87 -8.89
CA THR A 139 7.59 -7.11 -7.68
C THR A 139 9.01 -7.56 -8.01
N GLU A 140 9.37 -7.65 -9.29
CA GLU A 140 10.71 -8.05 -9.72
C GLU A 140 11.76 -7.08 -9.15
N LYS A 141 12.80 -7.62 -8.50
CA LYS A 141 13.94 -6.86 -7.97
C LYS A 141 13.54 -5.79 -6.94
N LEU A 142 12.42 -5.96 -6.23
CA LEU A 142 11.92 -4.99 -5.25
C LEU A 142 12.98 -4.57 -4.19
N GLY A 143 13.83 -5.51 -3.79
CA GLY A 143 14.97 -5.26 -2.89
C GLY A 143 15.98 -4.25 -3.44
N ASN A 144 16.18 -4.22 -4.77
CA ASN A 144 17.19 -3.38 -5.43
C ASN A 144 16.73 -1.92 -5.67
N TYR A 145 15.43 -1.63 -5.52
CA TYR A 145 14.95 -0.25 -5.65
C TYR A 145 15.38 0.57 -4.44
N LYS A 146 16.22 1.58 -4.71
CA LYS A 146 16.68 2.53 -3.70
C LYS A 146 15.56 3.52 -3.36
N GLY A 147 15.48 3.90 -2.08
CA GLY A 147 14.59 4.94 -1.62
C GLY A 147 14.79 6.27 -2.38
N ILE A 148 13.69 6.85 -2.85
CA ILE A 148 13.66 8.18 -3.45
C ILE A 148 13.98 9.20 -2.36
N THR A 149 14.98 10.05 -2.59
CA THR A 149 15.39 11.14 -1.68
C THR A 149 15.47 12.49 -2.39
N GLU A 150 14.95 12.56 -3.61
CA GLU A 150 14.94 13.77 -4.43
C GLU A 150 13.50 14.13 -4.78
N LYS A 151 13.24 15.43 -4.91
CA LYS A 151 11.92 15.93 -5.30
C LYS A 151 11.52 15.41 -6.68
N VAL A 152 10.28 14.93 -6.80
CA VAL A 152 9.63 14.55 -8.05
C VAL A 152 8.65 15.66 -8.42
N SER A 153 9.05 16.50 -9.37
CA SER A 153 8.30 17.71 -9.75
C SER A 153 7.23 17.42 -10.80
N GLY A 154 6.25 18.33 -10.93
CA GLY A 154 5.23 18.27 -11.99
C GLY A 154 4.19 17.15 -11.86
N GLY A 155 4.20 16.39 -10.76
CA GLY A 155 3.32 15.24 -10.58
C GLY A 155 3.70 14.03 -11.42
N GLY A 156 4.96 13.95 -11.83
CA GLY A 156 5.53 12.82 -12.54
C GLY A 156 5.65 11.56 -11.69
N THR A 157 6.14 10.49 -12.32
CA THR A 157 6.42 9.20 -11.69
C THR A 157 7.94 9.00 -11.53
N LYS A 158 8.36 8.18 -10.56
CA LYS A 158 9.77 7.79 -10.37
C LYS A 158 9.83 6.46 -9.65
N GLY A 159 10.87 5.65 -9.89
CA GLY A 159 11.11 4.39 -9.18
C GLY A 159 10.44 3.19 -9.85
N LEU A 160 9.81 2.33 -9.06
CA LEU A 160 9.17 1.10 -9.52
C LEU A 160 8.09 1.40 -10.59
N PRO A 161 8.15 0.77 -11.78
CA PRO A 161 7.20 1.02 -12.85
C PRO A 161 5.86 0.32 -12.59
N TYR A 162 4.83 0.79 -13.28
CA TYR A 162 3.50 0.18 -13.28
C TYR A 162 2.84 0.26 -14.65
N GLU A 163 1.93 -0.67 -14.89
CA GLU A 163 1.02 -0.70 -16.03
C GLU A 163 -0.39 -0.33 -15.57
N THR A 164 -1.12 0.45 -16.36
CA THR A 164 -2.53 0.73 -16.08
C THR A 164 -3.40 -0.35 -16.71
N VAL A 165 -4.23 -1.01 -15.91
CA VAL A 165 -5.30 -1.92 -16.35
C VAL A 165 -6.54 -1.07 -16.63
N SER A 166 -6.62 -0.53 -17.85
CA SER A 166 -7.63 0.47 -18.24
C SER A 166 -9.07 0.00 -18.08
N ASP A 167 -9.31 -1.29 -18.27
CA ASP A 167 -10.66 -1.88 -18.30
C ASP A 167 -11.21 -2.09 -16.89
N TRP A 168 -10.38 -1.92 -15.86
CA TRP A 168 -10.78 -2.00 -14.45
C TRP A 168 -10.99 -0.59 -13.92
N THR A 169 -12.19 -0.07 -14.14
CA THR A 169 -12.61 1.26 -13.69
C THR A 169 -13.49 1.17 -12.45
N LYS A 170 -13.52 2.26 -11.65
CA LYS A 170 -14.33 2.38 -10.43
C LYS A 170 -14.17 1.21 -9.43
N VAL A 171 -12.99 0.60 -9.36
CA VAL A 171 -12.70 -0.50 -8.42
C VAL A 171 -12.44 0.06 -7.03
N TYR A 172 -13.18 -0.44 -6.04
CA TYR A 172 -13.10 -0.01 -4.65
C TYR A 172 -12.52 -1.06 -3.70
N GLN A 173 -12.68 -2.34 -4.02
CA GLN A 173 -12.06 -3.44 -3.28
C GLN A 173 -11.55 -4.52 -4.22
N LEU A 174 -10.48 -5.17 -3.80
CA LEU A 174 -9.79 -6.25 -4.48
C LEU A 174 -9.63 -7.42 -3.50
N ALA A 175 -9.85 -8.64 -3.98
CA ALA A 175 -9.41 -9.84 -3.31
C ALA A 175 -8.93 -10.85 -4.36
N GLU A 176 -7.90 -11.62 -4.05
CA GLU A 176 -7.58 -12.79 -4.85
C GLU A 176 -8.69 -13.84 -4.64
N LEU A 177 -9.30 -14.30 -5.74
CA LEU A 177 -10.31 -15.35 -5.70
C LEU A 177 -9.67 -16.71 -5.95
N ASP A 178 -8.85 -16.78 -7.00
CA ASP A 178 -8.04 -17.94 -7.36
C ASP A 178 -6.84 -17.49 -8.23
N SER A 179 -6.01 -18.45 -8.66
CA SER A 179 -4.80 -18.16 -9.46
C SER A 179 -5.05 -17.48 -10.82
N GLN A 180 -6.30 -17.36 -11.27
CA GLN A 180 -6.70 -16.79 -12.55
C GLN A 180 -7.64 -15.60 -12.41
N HIS A 181 -8.27 -15.41 -11.24
CA HIS A 181 -9.31 -14.40 -11.05
C HIS A 181 -9.11 -13.58 -9.76
N ALA A 182 -9.44 -12.29 -9.84
CA ALA A 182 -9.71 -11.47 -8.68
C ALA A 182 -11.22 -11.32 -8.49
N LEU A 183 -11.64 -11.22 -7.23
CA LEU A 183 -12.93 -10.68 -6.87
C LEU A 183 -12.81 -9.17 -6.72
N VAL A 184 -13.71 -8.41 -7.33
CA VAL A 184 -13.68 -6.95 -7.31
C VAL A 184 -15.03 -6.39 -6.90
N VAL A 185 -15.01 -5.37 -6.05
CA VAL A 185 -16.17 -4.50 -5.83
C VAL A 185 -15.98 -3.25 -6.67
N ARG A 186 -16.90 -2.99 -7.59
CA ARG A 186 -16.84 -1.84 -8.50
C ARG A 186 -18.11 -1.00 -8.45
N GLY A 187 -17.96 0.31 -8.62
CA GLY A 187 -19.11 1.21 -8.81
C GLY A 187 -19.72 1.06 -10.19
N THR A 188 -21.04 1.10 -10.28
CA THR A 188 -21.78 1.17 -11.55
C THR A 188 -22.11 2.62 -11.91
N ASP A 189 -23.03 2.82 -12.86
CA ASP A 189 -23.67 4.14 -13.00
C ASP A 189 -24.65 4.36 -11.83
N GLY A 190 -24.64 5.57 -11.26
CA GLY A 190 -25.27 5.88 -9.98
C GLY A 190 -24.43 5.45 -8.76
N ASP A 191 -25.10 5.23 -7.61
CA ASP A 191 -24.46 4.89 -6.33
C ASP A 191 -24.44 3.38 -6.03
N SER A 192 -24.73 2.54 -7.02
CA SER A 192 -24.75 1.08 -6.84
C SER A 192 -23.35 0.45 -6.95
N LEU A 193 -23.16 -0.66 -6.24
CA LEU A 193 -21.94 -1.46 -6.25
C LEU A 193 -22.23 -2.85 -6.81
N ASN A 194 -21.31 -3.35 -7.63
CA ASN A 194 -21.31 -4.72 -8.13
C ASN A 194 -20.12 -5.49 -7.56
N LEU A 195 -20.38 -6.76 -7.20
CA LEU A 195 -19.36 -7.74 -6.85
C LEU A 195 -19.17 -8.69 -8.04
N GLU A 196 -17.96 -8.74 -8.60
CA GLU A 196 -17.67 -9.47 -9.83
C GLU A 196 -16.37 -10.26 -9.73
N ALA A 197 -16.33 -11.45 -10.34
CA ALA A 197 -15.08 -12.18 -10.58
C ALA A 197 -14.54 -11.80 -11.96
N VAL A 198 -13.28 -11.37 -12.02
CA VAL A 198 -12.62 -10.91 -13.24
C VAL A 198 -11.24 -11.54 -13.38
N ARG A 199 -10.80 -11.78 -14.62
CA ARG A 199 -9.50 -12.41 -14.89
C ARG A 199 -8.35 -11.50 -14.45
N LEU A 200 -7.42 -12.04 -13.67
CA LEU A 200 -6.20 -11.34 -13.27
C LEU A 200 -5.45 -10.87 -14.53
N PRO A 201 -4.98 -9.61 -14.57
CA PRO A 201 -4.29 -9.03 -15.71
C PRO A 201 -2.91 -9.65 -15.93
#